data_AF-A0A2P8MBS5-F1
#
_entry.id   AF-A0A2P8MBS5-F1
#
_cell.length_a   1.000
_cell.length_b   1.000
_cell.length_c   1.000
_cell.angle_alpha   90.00
_cell.angle_beta   90.00
_cell.angle_gamma   90.00
#
_symmetry.space_group_name_H-M   'P 1'
#
loop_
_entity.id
_entity.type
_entity.pdbx_description
1 polymer ?
#
loop_
_entity_poly.entity_id
_entity_poly.type
_entity_poly.pdbx_seq_one_letter_code
_entity_poly.pdbx_strand_id
1 'polypeptide(L)'
;MNNKYIEMKRKHQKEVNNFPMFFAFSKEQFKEGMKKLGLEPSETNKIYKFGNTGGFYKRTDSAKLKKMLNRHDKEIKEAMKNDTFIFDMFYYELGNHEYSITYELGDTLDSLSLTYEEVQNDKRLLNALDLAIKKIME
;
A
#
# COMPACT_ATOMS: atom_id res chain seq x y z
N MET A 1 16.85 15.07 5.03
CA MET A 1 15.56 15.58 4.50
C MET A 1 14.46 14.71 5.06
N ASN A 2 13.37 15.33 5.54
CA ASN A 2 12.23 14.59 6.04
C ASN A 2 11.31 14.26 4.85
N ASN A 3 11.37 13.02 4.36
CA ASN A 3 10.54 12.60 3.23
C ASN A 3 9.10 12.42 3.73
N LYS A 4 8.24 13.38 3.35
CA LYS A 4 6.83 13.42 3.78
C LYS A 4 6.04 12.20 3.30
N TYR A 5 6.42 11.62 2.17
CA TYR A 5 5.83 10.37 1.68
C TYR A 5 6.13 9.22 2.64
N ILE A 6 7.38 9.06 3.08
CA ILE A 6 7.77 8.01 4.03
C ILE A 6 7.04 8.17 5.37
N GLU A 7 6.91 9.39 5.89
CA GLU A 7 6.16 9.64 7.12
C GLU A 7 4.68 9.21 6.99
N MET A 8 4.04 9.60 5.89
CA MET A 8 2.65 9.23 5.60
C MET A 8 2.51 7.70 5.44
N LYS A 9 3.40 7.07 4.67
CA LYS A 9 3.42 5.61 4.47
C LYS A 9 3.61 4.87 5.80
N ARG A 10 4.51 5.32 6.67
CA ARG A 10 4.70 4.75 8.02
C ARG A 10 3.46 4.89 8.89
N LYS A 11 2.78 6.05 8.84
CA LYS A 11 1.52 6.25 9.55
C LYS A 11 0.45 5.29 9.06
N HIS A 12 0.23 5.19 7.74
CA HIS A 12 -0.77 4.29 7.15
C HIS A 12 -0.44 2.82 7.46
N GLN A 13 0.81 2.40 7.30
CA GLN A 13 1.26 1.06 7.63
C GLN A 13 1.02 0.72 9.11
N LYS A 14 1.27 1.66 10.02
CA LYS A 14 0.98 1.46 11.46
C LYS A 14 -0.51 1.25 11.72
N GLU A 15 -1.38 1.97 11.04
CA GLU A 15 -2.84 1.79 11.16
C GLU A 15 -3.28 0.42 10.61
N VAL A 16 -2.73 0.01 9.46
CA VAL A 16 -2.96 -1.31 8.86
C VAL A 16 -2.46 -2.43 9.78
N ASN A 17 -1.24 -2.33 10.30
CA ASN A 17 -0.65 -3.33 11.20
C ASN A 17 -1.44 -3.51 12.50
N ASN A 18 -2.07 -2.44 12.98
CA ASN A 18 -2.90 -2.47 14.19
C ASN A 18 -4.34 -2.90 13.92
N PHE A 19 -4.75 -3.04 12.65
CA PHE A 19 -6.09 -3.49 12.31
C PHE A 19 -6.25 -4.99 12.63
N PRO A 20 -7.38 -5.44 13.20
CA PRO A 20 -7.60 -6.84 13.54
C PRO A 20 -7.79 -7.70 12.28
N MET A 21 -6.68 -8.14 11.71
CA MET A 21 -6.59 -9.04 10.56
C MET A 21 -5.37 -9.94 10.69
N PHE A 22 -5.31 -10.98 9.87
CA PHE A 22 -4.16 -11.88 9.81
C PHE A 22 -3.95 -12.42 8.40
N PHE A 23 -2.76 -12.97 8.15
CA PHE A 23 -2.44 -13.67 6.91
C PHE A 23 -2.15 -15.14 7.21
N ALA A 24 -2.63 -16.03 6.35
CA ALA A 24 -2.41 -17.45 6.46
C ALA A 24 -2.20 -18.11 5.09
N PHE A 25 -1.11 -18.87 5.00
CA PHE A 25 -0.71 -19.69 3.86
C PHE A 25 -0.62 -21.18 4.22
N SER A 26 -0.89 -21.52 5.49
CA SER A 26 -1.07 -22.88 5.99
C SER A 26 -2.33 -23.01 6.86
N LYS A 27 -2.74 -24.25 7.15
CA LYS A 27 -3.88 -24.52 8.04
C LYS A 27 -3.60 -24.09 9.48
N GLU A 28 -2.35 -24.21 9.93
CA GLU A 28 -1.90 -23.85 11.26
C GLU A 28 -1.97 -22.33 11.45
N GLN A 29 -1.43 -21.57 10.48
CA GLN A 29 -1.52 -20.10 10.48
C GLN A 29 -2.98 -19.63 10.47
N PHE A 30 -3.85 -20.34 9.73
CA PHE A 30 -5.28 -20.01 9.70
C PHE A 30 -5.95 -20.20 11.07
N LYS A 31 -5.68 -21.34 11.75
CA LYS A 31 -6.22 -21.60 13.10
C LYS A 31 -5.74 -20.55 14.10
N GLU A 32 -4.46 -20.19 14.08
CA GLU A 32 -3.90 -19.15 14.95
C GLU A 32 -4.51 -17.78 14.67
N GLY A 33 -4.67 -17.44 13.39
CA GLY A 33 -5.29 -16.20 12.96
C GLY A 33 -6.75 -16.06 13.40
N MET A 34 -7.55 -17.12 13.26
CA MET A 34 -8.93 -17.16 13.77
C MET A 34 -8.98 -16.90 15.27
N LYS A 35 -8.09 -17.53 16.05
CA LYS A 35 -7.97 -17.28 17.48
C LYS A 35 -7.55 -15.85 17.82
N LYS A 36 -6.65 -15.23 17.04
CA LYS A 36 -6.31 -13.80 17.18
C LYS A 36 -7.50 -12.88 16.95
N LEU A 37 -8.44 -13.29 16.10
CA LEU A 37 -9.72 -12.61 15.93
C LEU A 37 -10.74 -12.98 17.02
N GLY A 38 -10.41 -13.86 17.96
CA GLY A 38 -11.36 -14.36 18.97
C GLY A 38 -12.48 -15.20 18.35
N LEU A 39 -12.16 -15.97 17.31
CA LEU A 39 -13.07 -16.88 16.61
C LEU A 39 -12.53 -18.31 16.67
N GLU A 40 -13.45 -19.27 16.60
CA GLU A 40 -13.08 -20.68 16.39
C GLU A 40 -12.72 -20.94 14.92
N PRO A 41 -11.79 -21.86 14.61
CA PRO A 41 -11.39 -22.14 13.23
C PRO A 41 -12.53 -22.55 12.28
N SER A 42 -13.63 -23.07 12.81
CA SER A 42 -14.82 -23.46 12.05
C SER A 42 -15.74 -22.28 11.68
N GLU A 43 -15.60 -21.11 12.32
CA GLU A 43 -16.46 -19.94 12.12
C GLU A 43 -16.09 -19.12 10.87
N THR A 44 -15.84 -19.81 9.76
CA THR A 44 -15.41 -19.24 8.48
C THR A 44 -16.48 -18.32 7.86
N ASN A 45 -17.75 -18.49 8.24
CA ASN A 45 -18.84 -17.59 7.86
C ASN A 45 -18.76 -16.19 8.50
N LYS A 46 -17.92 -15.99 9.53
CA LYS A 46 -17.74 -14.71 10.24
C LYS A 46 -16.57 -13.87 9.72
N ILE A 47 -15.81 -14.39 8.77
CA ILE A 47 -14.67 -13.68 8.17
C ILE A 47 -14.91 -13.34 6.69
N TYR A 48 -14.16 -12.36 6.22
CA TYR A 48 -13.88 -12.14 4.81
C TYR A 48 -12.42 -12.44 4.51
N LYS A 49 -12.18 -12.83 3.26
CA LYS A 49 -10.86 -12.95 2.67
C LYS A 49 -10.56 -11.67 1.87
N PHE A 50 -9.33 -11.17 1.95
CA PHE A 50 -8.87 -10.04 1.15
C PHE A 50 -8.66 -10.48 -0.30
N GLY A 51 -9.71 -10.41 -1.13
CA GLY A 51 -9.64 -10.80 -2.54
C GLY A 51 -9.00 -12.19 -2.74
N ASN A 52 -8.02 -12.26 -3.64
CA ASN A 52 -7.26 -13.49 -3.91
C ASN A 52 -6.01 -13.67 -3.03
N THR A 53 -5.82 -12.87 -1.98
CA THR A 53 -4.64 -12.92 -1.09
C THR A 53 -4.77 -13.93 0.06
N GLY A 54 -3.74 -14.14 0.87
CA GLY A 54 -3.82 -14.92 2.11
C GLY A 54 -4.41 -14.18 3.31
N GLY A 55 -4.95 -12.96 3.14
CA GLY A 55 -5.41 -12.12 4.24
C GLY A 55 -6.86 -12.37 4.66
N PHE A 56 -7.13 -12.29 5.97
CA PHE A 56 -8.44 -12.52 6.57
C PHE A 56 -8.77 -11.50 7.66
N TYR A 57 -10.04 -11.11 7.76
CA TYR A 57 -10.55 -10.17 8.78
C TYR A 57 -12.03 -10.45 9.09
N LYS A 58 -12.54 -9.94 10.22
CA LYS A 58 -13.95 -10.14 10.58
C LYS A 58 -14.89 -9.38 9.63
N ARG A 59 -16.01 -10.00 9.27
CA ARG A 59 -17.06 -9.35 8.48
C ARG A 59 -17.58 -8.07 9.16
N THR A 60 -17.71 -8.10 10.48
CA THR A 60 -18.17 -6.98 11.31
C THR A 60 -17.25 -5.76 11.26
N ASP A 61 -15.98 -5.93 10.90
CA ASP A 61 -15.01 -4.83 10.83
C ASP A 61 -14.84 -4.28 9.40
N SER A 62 -15.56 -4.82 8.41
CA SER A 62 -15.51 -4.38 7.00
C SER A 62 -15.74 -2.87 6.81
N ALA A 63 -16.74 -2.31 7.50
CA ALA A 63 -17.01 -0.88 7.41
C ALA A 63 -15.88 -0.02 7.98
N LYS A 64 -15.23 -0.47 9.07
CA LYS A 64 -14.09 0.24 9.69
C LYS A 64 -12.86 0.18 8.79
N LEU A 65 -12.57 -0.99 8.24
CA LEU A 65 -11.50 -1.19 7.27
C LEU A 65 -11.68 -0.29 6.05
N LYS A 66 -12.86 -0.33 5.43
CA LYS A 66 -13.19 0.50 4.27
C LYS A 66 -13.02 1.99 4.59
N LYS A 67 -13.48 2.43 5.77
CA LYS A 67 -13.32 3.82 6.21
C LYS A 67 -11.84 4.22 6.37
N MET A 68 -11.01 3.34 6.92
CA MET A 68 -9.56 3.56 7.08
C MET A 68 -8.87 3.68 5.73
N LEU A 69 -9.06 2.71 4.83
CA LEU A 69 -8.44 2.71 3.49
C LEU A 69 -8.89 3.91 2.66
N ASN A 70 -10.19 4.22 2.63
CA ASN A 70 -10.71 5.40 1.95
C ASN A 70 -10.12 6.72 2.49
N ARG A 71 -9.71 6.75 3.78
CA ARG A 71 -9.03 7.92 4.34
C ARG A 71 -7.58 7.96 3.86
N HIS A 72 -6.87 6.83 3.84
CA HIS A 72 -5.51 6.75 3.29
C HIS A 72 -5.45 7.25 1.86
N ASP A 73 -6.37 6.79 1.00
CA ASP A 73 -6.45 7.23 -0.40
C ASP A 73 -6.66 8.74 -0.53
N LYS A 74 -7.50 9.33 0.33
CA LYS A 74 -7.73 10.78 0.36
C LYS A 74 -6.49 11.53 0.84
N GLU A 75 -5.80 11.04 1.86
CA GLU A 75 -4.57 11.64 2.38
C GLU A 75 -3.47 11.64 1.31
N ILE A 76 -3.31 10.53 0.56
CA ILE A 76 -2.37 10.44 -0.56
C ILE A 76 -2.76 11.41 -1.68
N LYS A 77 -4.01 11.39 -2.14
CA LYS A 77 -4.50 12.30 -3.20
C LYS A 77 -4.32 13.77 -2.84
N GLU A 78 -4.54 14.14 -1.58
CA GLU A 78 -4.29 15.50 -1.12
C GLU A 78 -2.80 15.84 -1.12
N ALA A 79 -1.94 14.93 -0.66
CA ALA A 79 -0.50 15.13 -0.63
C ALA A 79 0.13 15.21 -2.03
N MET A 80 -0.40 14.49 -3.01
CA MET A 80 0.01 14.56 -4.42
C MET A 80 -0.26 15.94 -5.07
N LYS A 81 -0.96 16.86 -4.41
CA LYS A 81 -1.02 18.27 -4.85
C LYS A 81 0.32 19.01 -4.68
N ASN A 82 1.29 18.42 -3.98
CA ASN A 82 2.62 18.97 -3.78
C ASN A 82 3.65 18.24 -4.66
N ASP A 83 4.36 18.97 -5.53
CA ASP A 83 5.34 18.38 -6.46
C ASP A 83 6.52 17.69 -5.76
N THR A 84 6.99 18.25 -4.64
CA THR A 84 8.04 17.62 -3.83
C THR A 84 7.56 16.27 -3.27
N PHE A 85 6.28 16.17 -2.88
CA PHE A 85 5.72 14.90 -2.42
C PHE A 85 5.67 13.87 -3.55
N ILE A 86 5.29 14.26 -4.77
CA ILE A 86 5.28 13.36 -5.92
C ILE A 86 6.70 12.85 -6.22
N PHE A 87 7.71 13.72 -6.21
CA PHE A 87 9.10 13.33 -6.39
C PHE A 87 9.57 12.36 -5.29
N ASP A 88 9.35 12.71 -4.01
CA ASP A 88 9.72 11.89 -2.86
C ASP A 88 9.07 10.50 -2.89
N MET A 89 7.83 10.42 -3.40
CA MET A 89 7.05 9.20 -3.60
C MET A 89 7.69 8.31 -4.67
N PHE A 90 7.94 8.83 -5.88
CA PHE A 90 8.58 8.04 -6.94
C PHE A 90 10.00 7.62 -6.55
N TYR A 91 10.80 8.53 -6.01
CA TYR A 91 12.17 8.24 -5.61
C TYR A 91 12.25 7.11 -4.58
N TYR A 92 11.34 7.12 -3.60
CA TYR A 92 11.29 6.06 -2.60
C TYR A 92 10.83 4.72 -3.18
N GLU A 93 9.73 4.69 -3.94
CA GLU A 93 9.22 3.42 -4.50
C GLU A 93 10.16 2.82 -5.54
N LEU A 94 10.78 3.62 -6.42
CA LEU A 94 11.79 3.15 -7.36
C LEU A 94 12.96 2.48 -6.64
N GLY A 95 13.40 3.02 -5.50
CA GLY A 95 14.45 2.41 -4.70
C GLY A 95 13.99 1.16 -3.96
N ASN A 96 12.76 1.16 -3.47
CA ASN A 96 12.20 0.01 -2.77
C ASN A 96 11.96 -1.19 -3.70
N HIS A 97 11.72 -0.94 -4.99
CA HIS A 97 11.55 -1.96 -6.04
C HIS A 97 12.77 -2.10 -6.95
N GLU A 98 13.93 -1.66 -6.47
CA GLU A 98 15.24 -1.89 -7.09
C GLU A 98 15.31 -1.50 -8.57
N TYR A 99 14.65 -0.39 -8.96
CA TYR A 99 14.58 0.05 -10.35
C TYR A 99 15.96 0.20 -11.02
N SER A 100 16.99 0.60 -10.26
CA SER A 100 18.36 0.73 -10.78
C SER A 100 18.97 -0.60 -11.26
N ILE A 101 18.37 -1.73 -10.88
CA ILE A 101 18.75 -3.08 -11.29
C ILE A 101 17.71 -3.63 -12.28
N THR A 102 16.41 -3.51 -11.97
CA THR A 102 15.34 -4.13 -12.74
C THR A 102 14.97 -3.34 -14.00
N TYR A 103 15.10 -2.00 -13.96
CA TYR A 103 14.59 -1.07 -14.97
C TYR A 103 13.07 -1.21 -15.21
N GLU A 104 12.34 -1.79 -14.26
CA GLU A 104 10.90 -2.05 -14.36
C GLU A 104 10.10 -1.11 -13.47
N LEU A 105 9.09 -0.45 -14.06
CA LEU A 105 8.20 0.47 -13.35
C LEU A 105 6.98 -0.23 -12.74
N GLY A 106 6.70 -1.48 -13.08
CA GLY A 106 5.46 -2.18 -12.71
C GLY A 106 5.18 -2.13 -11.20
N ASP A 107 6.07 -2.69 -10.40
CA ASP A 107 5.90 -2.75 -8.93
C ASP A 107 5.84 -1.36 -8.27
N THR A 108 6.58 -0.39 -8.85
CA THR A 108 6.55 1.02 -8.41
C THR A 108 5.17 1.61 -8.64
N LEU A 109 4.61 1.46 -9.84
CA LEU A 109 3.32 2.02 -10.20
C LEU A 109 2.16 1.32 -9.47
N ASP A 110 2.22 0.00 -9.33
CA ASP A 110 1.25 -0.79 -8.57
C ASP A 110 1.21 -0.37 -7.09
N SER A 111 2.38 -0.15 -6.48
CA SER A 111 2.49 0.32 -5.09
C SER A 111 1.90 1.72 -4.88
N LEU A 112 1.83 2.52 -5.95
CA LEU A 112 1.27 3.86 -5.94
C LEU A 112 -0.19 3.91 -6.43
N SER A 113 -0.75 2.77 -6.82
CA SER A 113 -2.07 2.68 -7.47
C SER A 113 -2.19 3.63 -8.66
N LEU A 114 -1.11 3.73 -9.45
CA LEU A 114 -1.04 4.52 -10.67
C LEU A 114 -0.87 3.59 -11.87
N THR A 115 -1.50 3.94 -12.98
CA THR A 115 -1.24 3.32 -14.27
C THR A 115 -0.17 4.09 -15.04
N TYR A 116 0.47 3.42 -16.00
CA TYR A 116 1.40 4.10 -16.91
C TYR A 116 0.72 5.25 -17.66
N GLU A 117 -0.53 5.05 -18.11
CA GLU A 117 -1.31 6.06 -18.82
C GLU A 117 -1.60 7.30 -17.95
N GLU A 118 -1.95 7.12 -16.68
CA GLU A 118 -2.16 8.23 -15.75
C GLU A 118 -0.88 9.06 -15.56
N VAL A 119 0.28 8.39 -15.44
CA VAL A 119 1.57 9.07 -15.31
C VAL A 119 1.94 9.84 -16.58
N GLN A 120 1.75 9.23 -17.76
CA GLN A 120 2.05 9.88 -19.04
C GLN A 120 1.14 11.10 -19.31
N ASN A 121 -0.12 11.02 -18.92
CA ASN A 121 -1.10 12.08 -19.17
C ASN A 121 -1.05 13.23 -18.15
N ASP A 122 -0.41 13.05 -16.99
CA ASP A 122 -0.16 14.12 -16.01
C ASP A 122 1.29 14.59 -16.06
N LYS A 123 1.51 15.80 -16.59
CA LYS A 123 2.85 16.42 -16.71
C LYS A 123 3.60 16.49 -15.37
N ARG A 124 2.91 16.65 -14.25
CA ARG A 124 3.55 16.72 -12.92
C ARG A 124 4.05 15.34 -12.49
N LEU A 125 3.25 14.30 -12.73
CA LEU A 125 3.66 12.92 -12.47
C LEU A 125 4.84 12.51 -13.36
N LEU A 126 4.75 12.76 -14.66
CA LEU A 126 5.81 12.43 -15.62
C LEU A 126 7.13 13.12 -15.26
N ASN A 127 7.11 14.43 -15.03
CA ASN A 127 8.32 15.18 -14.67
C ASN A 127 8.94 14.68 -13.35
N ALA A 128 8.11 14.37 -12.35
CA ALA A 128 8.61 13.88 -11.07
C ALA A 128 9.22 12.46 -11.20
N LEU A 129 8.61 11.59 -12.02
CA LEU A 129 9.16 10.27 -12.32
C LEU A 129 10.51 10.39 -13.03
N ASP A 130 10.62 11.21 -14.07
CA ASP A 130 11.88 11.41 -14.82
C ASP A 130 13.01 11.93 -13.91
N LEU A 131 12.70 12.88 -13.03
CA LEU A 131 13.64 13.39 -12.05
C LEU A 131 14.08 12.31 -11.05
N ALA A 132 13.14 11.49 -10.57
CA ALA A 132 13.43 10.42 -9.63
C ALA A 132 14.27 9.30 -10.28
N ILE A 133 13.96 8.93 -11.52
CA ILE A 133 14.77 7.98 -12.32
C ILE A 133 16.19 8.53 -12.50
N LYS A 134 16.33 9.79 -12.94
CA LYS A 134 17.67 10.38 -13.07
C LYS A 134 18.43 10.31 -11.75
N LYS A 135 17.76 10.62 -10.64
CA LYS A 135 18.39 10.65 -9.32
C LYS A 135 18.81 9.28 -8.80
N ILE A 136 18.06 8.22 -9.11
CA ILE A 136 18.37 6.86 -8.64
C ILE A 136 19.45 6.17 -9.49
N MET A 137 19.68 6.67 -10.70
CA MET A 137 20.68 6.18 -11.64
C MET A 137 22.02 6.94 -11.57
N GLU A 138 22.10 8.00 -10.75
CA GLU A 138 23.34 8.72 -10.40
C GLU A 138 24.18 7.96 -9.38
#